data_AF-A0AAD7P8F2-F1
#
_entry.id   AF-A0AAD7P8F2-F1
#
_cell.length_a   1.000
_cell.length_b   1.000
_cell.length_c   1.000
_cell.angle_alpha   90.00
_cell.angle_beta   90.00
_cell.angle_gamma   90.00
#
_symmetry.space_group_name_H-M   'P 1'
#
loop_
_entity.id
_entity.type
_entity.pdbx_description
1 polymer ?
#
loop_
_entity_poly.entity_id
_entity_poly.type
_entity_poly.pdbx_seq_one_letter_code
_entity_poly.pdbx_strand_id
1 'polypeptide(L)'
;MELLANESIRYQLNRGLDMMNQAVDGMEVVQPGLKENISYLRVLEQRQFEAQQKAAAHAQQEAAANLGGAVLMDGMTGVHELSLKEVIEAHVQQNCLRFKLKLGRMLNGHQIYGFGNVSIIIDSLNQKVYAQTEDKWSLESLQGLLDLHNKSFHKRR
;
A
#
# COMPACT_ATOMS: atom_id res chain seq x y z
N MET A 1 11.72 29.79 8.35
CA MET A 1 12.14 28.80 7.33
C MET A 1 11.34 27.51 7.55
N GLU A 2 10.12 27.43 7.00
CA GLU A 2 9.18 26.31 7.24
C GLU A 2 9.52 25.02 6.47
N LEU A 3 10.38 25.07 5.44
CA LEU A 3 10.72 23.88 4.64
C LEU A 3 11.50 22.81 5.43
N LEU A 4 12.29 23.19 6.44
CA LEU A 4 13.08 22.25 7.24
C LEU A 4 12.26 21.48 8.27
N ALA A 5 11.03 21.92 8.59
CA ALA A 5 10.17 21.24 9.54
C ALA A 5 9.45 20.02 8.93
N ASN A 6 9.42 19.92 7.60
CA ASN A 6 8.70 18.86 6.90
C ASN A 6 9.67 17.79 6.39
N GLU A 7 9.67 16.64 7.08
CA GLU A 7 10.52 15.48 6.83
C GLU A 7 10.48 15.00 5.37
N SER A 8 9.29 14.97 4.74
CA SER A 8 9.15 14.50 3.37
C SER A 8 9.74 15.48 2.36
N ILE A 9 9.57 16.79 2.59
CA ILE A 9 10.20 17.83 1.77
C ILE A 9 11.72 17.75 1.88
N ARG A 10 12.27 17.55 3.09
CA ARG A 10 13.71 17.34 3.29
C ARG A 10 14.22 16.11 2.57
N TYR A 11 13.52 14.99 2.70
CA TYR A 11 13.90 13.75 2.04
C TYR A 11 13.94 13.88 0.52
N GLN A 12 12.89 14.45 -0.08
CA GLN A 12 12.84 14.66 -1.54
C GLN A 12 13.92 15.64 -2.02
N LEU A 13 14.20 16.69 -1.25
CA LEU A 13 15.27 17.64 -1.57
C LEU A 13 16.65 16.97 -1.54
N ASN A 14 16.97 16.24 -0.47
CA ASN A 14 18.25 15.54 -0.34
C ASN A 14 18.43 14.50 -1.45
N ARG A 15 17.37 13.74 -1.76
CA ARG A 15 17.39 12.82 -2.90
C ARG A 15 17.64 13.52 -4.23
N GLY A 16 17.04 14.68 -4.44
CA GLY A 16 17.29 15.52 -5.62
C GLY A 16 18.76 15.92 -5.74
N LEU A 17 19.35 16.37 -4.63
CA LEU A 17 20.76 16.78 -4.57
C LEU A 17 21.70 15.60 -4.81
N ASP A 18 21.42 14.44 -4.23
CA ASP A 18 22.22 13.23 -4.45
C ASP A 18 22.21 12.81 -5.92
N MET A 19 21.05 12.90 -6.59
CA MET A 19 20.95 12.63 -8.03
C MET A 19 21.74 13.66 -8.86
N MET A 20 21.75 14.94 -8.46
CA MET A 20 22.57 15.95 -9.14
C MET A 20 24.07 15.63 -9.03
N ASN A 21 24.52 15.19 -7.86
CA ASN A 21 25.90 14.76 -7.66
C ASN A 21 26.22 13.50 -8.49
N GLN A 22 25.34 12.51 -8.51
CA GLN A 22 25.51 11.33 -9.37
C GLN A 22 25.61 11.69 -10.86
N ALA A 23 24.77 12.63 -11.33
CA ALA A 23 24.81 13.11 -12.70
C ALA A 23 26.11 13.88 -13.01
N VAL A 24 26.62 14.69 -12.07
CA VAL A 24 27.88 15.42 -12.26
C VAL A 24 29.07 14.47 -12.36
N ASP A 25 29.03 13.37 -11.62
CA ASP A 25 30.02 12.30 -11.65
C ASP A 25 29.87 11.36 -12.87
N GLY A 26 28.91 11.63 -13.75
CA GLY A 26 28.64 10.84 -14.96
C GLY A 26 27.99 9.47 -14.68
N MET A 27 27.43 9.27 -13.49
CA MET A 27 26.72 8.03 -13.14
C MET A 27 25.31 8.01 -13.72
N GLU A 28 24.79 6.81 -13.98
CA GLU A 28 23.40 6.63 -14.42
C GLU A 28 22.43 7.07 -13.31
N VAL A 29 21.71 8.15 -13.55
CA VAL A 29 20.65 8.63 -12.66
C VAL A 29 19.32 8.02 -13.04
N VAL A 30 18.76 7.20 -12.15
CA VAL A 30 17.43 6.61 -12.37
C VAL A 30 16.38 7.54 -11.77
N GLN A 31 15.44 7.96 -12.62
CA GLN A 31 14.34 8.81 -12.20
C GLN A 31 13.52 8.14 -11.07
N PRO A 32 13.28 8.83 -9.94
CA PRO A 32 12.42 8.33 -8.88
C PRO A 32 11.01 8.02 -9.41
N GLY A 33 10.46 6.85 -9.07
CA GLY A 33 9.14 6.42 -9.53
C GLY A 33 9.17 5.65 -10.86
N LEU A 34 10.26 5.67 -11.62
CA LEU A 34 10.34 4.96 -12.90
C LEU A 34 10.45 3.44 -12.69
N LYS A 35 11.31 3.00 -11.77
CA LYS A 35 11.48 1.58 -11.44
C LYS A 35 10.23 1.01 -10.78
N GLU A 36 9.61 1.79 -9.90
CA GLU A 36 8.40 1.44 -9.19
C GLU A 36 7.22 1.32 -10.17
N ASN A 37 7.07 2.23 -11.13
CA ASN A 37 6.05 2.14 -12.19
C ASN A 37 6.25 0.91 -13.09
N ILE A 38 7.49 0.65 -13.53
CA ILE A 38 7.78 -0.53 -14.37
C ILE A 38 7.51 -1.83 -13.59
N SER A 39 7.93 -1.88 -12.33
CA SER A 39 7.67 -3.05 -11.47
C SER A 39 6.18 -3.26 -11.22
N TYR A 40 5.43 -2.18 -10.98
CA TYR A 40 3.99 -2.22 -10.79
C TYR A 40 3.27 -2.70 -12.05
N LEU A 41 3.62 -2.17 -13.23
CA LEU A 41 3.04 -2.60 -14.51
C LEU A 41 3.33 -4.07 -14.79
N ARG A 42 4.57 -4.53 -14.56
CA ARG A 42 4.94 -5.94 -14.73
C ARG A 42 4.16 -6.87 -13.79
N VAL A 43 4.02 -6.49 -12.51
CA VAL A 43 3.26 -7.27 -11.52
C VAL A 43 1.76 -7.28 -11.86
N LEU A 44 1.23 -6.16 -12.36
CA LEU A 44 -0.17 -6.05 -12.78
C LEU A 44 -0.45 -6.95 -14.00
N GLU A 45 0.41 -6.91 -15.01
CA GLU A 45 0.33 -7.77 -16.21
C GLU A 45 0.42 -9.25 -15.83
N GLN A 46 1.39 -9.62 -15.00
CA GLN A 46 1.55 -11.00 -14.52
C GLN A 46 0.28 -11.50 -13.81
N ARG A 47 -0.27 -10.71 -12.89
CA ARG A 47 -1.48 -11.07 -12.16
C ARG A 47 -2.70 -11.19 -13.07
N GLN A 48 -2.82 -10.33 -14.07
CA GLN A 48 -3.91 -10.41 -15.04
C GLN A 48 -3.80 -11.68 -15.88
N PHE A 49 -2.58 -12.02 -16.31
CA PHE A 49 -2.31 -13.25 -17.07
C PHE A 49 -2.58 -14.51 -16.24
N GLU A 50 -2.14 -14.54 -14.98
CA GLU A 50 -2.42 -15.63 -14.04
C GLU A 50 -3.92 -15.78 -13.76
N ALA A 51 -4.65 -14.67 -13.59
CA ALA A 51 -6.10 -14.70 -13.39
C ALA A 51 -6.84 -15.24 -14.62
N GLN A 52 -6.40 -14.89 -15.83
CA GLN A 52 -6.95 -15.42 -17.08
C GLN A 52 -6.67 -16.91 -17.24
N GLN A 53 -5.44 -17.36 -16.96
CA GLN A 53 -5.10 -18.77 -16.97
C GLN A 53 -5.90 -19.56 -15.94
N LYS A 54 -6.04 -19.04 -14.72
CA LYS A 54 -6.83 -19.68 -13.67
C LYS A 54 -8.31 -19.74 -14.03
N ALA A 55 -8.87 -18.70 -14.64
CA ALA A 55 -10.25 -18.70 -15.12
C ALA A 55 -10.46 -19.70 -16.26
N ALA A 56 -9.52 -19.80 -17.21
CA ALA A 56 -9.57 -20.78 -18.29
C ALA A 56 -9.43 -22.22 -17.77
N ALA A 57 -8.52 -22.44 -16.81
CA ALA A 57 -8.36 -23.73 -16.15
C ALA A 57 -9.59 -24.11 -15.31
N HIS A 58 -10.22 -23.14 -14.63
CA HIS A 58 -11.46 -23.37 -13.88
C HIS A 58 -12.65 -23.64 -14.82
N ALA A 59 -12.73 -22.99 -15.98
CA ALA A 59 -13.76 -23.29 -16.99
C ALA A 59 -13.55 -24.69 -17.62
N GLN A 60 -12.31 -25.12 -17.79
CA GLN A 60 -11.97 -26.49 -18.23
C GLN A 60 -12.20 -27.51 -17.11
N GLN A 61 -11.92 -27.17 -15.85
CA GLN A 61 -12.23 -28.01 -14.69
C GLN A 61 -13.72 -28.07 -14.41
N GLU A 62 -14.52 -27.03 -14.60
CA GLU A 62 -15.99 -27.11 -14.51
C GLU A 62 -16.56 -28.00 -15.62
N ALA A 63 -15.91 -28.06 -16.79
CA ALA A 63 -16.24 -29.03 -17.83
C ALA A 63 -15.79 -30.48 -17.50
N ALA A 64 -14.83 -30.67 -16.59
CA ALA A 64 -14.27 -31.98 -16.21
C ALA A 64 -14.70 -32.48 -14.81
N ALA A 65 -15.19 -31.60 -13.92
CA ALA A 65 -15.55 -31.87 -12.53
C ALA A 65 -16.96 -32.47 -12.38
N ASN A 66 -17.38 -33.25 -13.38
CA ASN A 66 -18.39 -34.27 -13.17
C ASN A 66 -17.79 -35.57 -12.57
N LEU A 67 -16.46 -35.68 -12.40
CA LEU A 67 -15.83 -36.86 -11.80
C LEU A 67 -14.55 -36.51 -11.01
N GLY A 68 -14.64 -36.54 -9.68
CA GLY A 68 -13.51 -36.90 -8.79
C GLY A 68 -12.70 -35.74 -8.21
N GLY A 69 -12.92 -35.47 -6.93
CA GLY A 69 -12.19 -34.45 -6.16
C GLY A 69 -10.94 -34.95 -5.43
N ALA A 70 -10.24 -33.95 -4.91
CA ALA A 70 -9.16 -33.93 -3.91
C ALA A 70 -7.73 -34.28 -4.39
N VAL A 71 -6.80 -33.32 -4.17
CA VAL A 71 -5.52 -33.45 -3.42
C VAL A 71 -4.60 -32.23 -3.66
N LEU A 72 -4.31 -31.53 -2.55
CA LEU A 72 -3.04 -30.93 -2.07
C LEU A 72 -2.11 -30.07 -2.97
N MET A 73 -1.72 -28.90 -2.46
CA MET A 73 -0.34 -28.49 -2.09
C MET A 73 -0.37 -26.98 -1.73
N ASP A 74 0.04 -26.55 -0.54
CA ASP A 74 1.42 -26.41 -0.02
C ASP A 74 2.28 -25.42 -0.84
N GLY A 75 2.91 -24.47 -0.14
CA GLY A 75 3.95 -23.64 -0.73
C GLY A 75 4.08 -22.21 -0.19
N MET A 76 5.21 -21.97 0.48
CA MET A 76 5.95 -20.71 0.52
C MET A 76 5.81 -19.79 1.75
N THR A 77 6.21 -20.30 2.92
CA THR A 77 6.67 -19.45 4.05
C THR A 77 8.13 -19.03 3.85
N GLY A 78 8.36 -18.16 2.86
CA GLY A 78 9.47 -17.22 2.96
C GLY A 78 9.04 -16.15 3.96
N VAL A 79 9.85 -15.88 4.98
CA VAL A 79 9.64 -14.72 5.87
C VAL A 79 9.85 -13.47 5.03
N HIS A 80 8.81 -13.04 4.31
CA HIS A 80 8.76 -11.75 3.67
C HIS A 80 8.56 -10.75 4.80
N GLU A 81 9.52 -9.86 5.01
CA GLU A 81 9.36 -8.72 5.90
C GLU A 81 8.23 -7.86 5.33
N LEU A 82 7.02 -8.01 5.89
CA LEU A 82 5.82 -7.34 5.40
C LEU A 82 6.00 -5.83 5.53
N SER A 83 5.75 -5.10 4.44
CA SER A 83 5.70 -3.65 4.50
C SER A 83 4.59 -3.18 5.44
N LEU A 84 4.74 -2.01 6.08
CA LEU A 84 3.70 -1.44 6.95
C LEU A 84 2.32 -1.35 6.26
N LYS A 85 2.31 -1.08 4.95
CA LYS A 85 1.07 -1.10 4.16
C LYS A 85 0.41 -2.48 4.16
N GLU A 86 1.17 -3.55 3.95
CA GLU A 86 0.65 -4.92 3.96
C GLU A 86 0.18 -5.33 5.35
N VAL A 87 0.91 -4.93 6.40
CA VAL A 87 0.48 -5.15 7.79
C VAL A 87 -0.86 -4.48 8.07
N ILE A 88 -1.02 -3.21 7.66
CA ILE A 88 -2.30 -2.49 7.78
C ILE A 88 -3.41 -3.18 6.98
N GLU A 89 -3.11 -3.61 5.75
CA GLU A 89 -4.08 -4.26 4.87
C GLU A 89 -4.56 -5.61 5.41
N ALA A 90 -3.64 -6.43 5.94
CA ALA A 90 -3.98 -7.67 6.63
C ALA A 90 -4.84 -7.40 7.88
N HIS A 91 -4.50 -6.38 8.66
CA HIS A 91 -5.27 -5.99 9.85
C HIS A 91 -6.69 -5.52 9.50
N VAL A 92 -6.85 -4.77 8.41
CA VAL A 92 -8.17 -4.39 7.88
C VAL A 92 -8.98 -5.63 7.51
N GLN A 93 -8.38 -6.58 6.79
CA GLN A 93 -9.06 -7.81 6.35
C GLN A 93 -9.52 -8.65 7.55
N GLN A 94 -8.67 -8.81 8.56
CA GLN A 94 -8.99 -9.53 9.81
C GLN A 94 -10.19 -8.92 10.55
N ASN A 95 -10.35 -7.59 10.48
CA ASN A 95 -11.46 -6.88 11.12
C ASN A 95 -12.64 -6.62 10.16
N CYS A 96 -12.66 -7.29 9.00
CA CYS A 96 -13.71 -7.13 7.97
C CYS A 96 -13.93 -5.67 7.53
N LEU A 97 -12.88 -4.86 7.55
CA LEU A 97 -12.90 -3.46 7.11
C LEU A 97 -12.54 -3.35 5.62
N ARG A 98 -12.66 -2.13 5.06
CA ARG A 98 -12.27 -1.86 3.67
C ARG A 98 -11.06 -0.93 3.63
N PHE A 99 -9.99 -1.38 2.98
CA PHE A 99 -8.81 -0.56 2.70
C PHE A 99 -8.93 0.01 1.27
N LYS A 100 -8.82 1.33 1.11
CA LYS A 100 -8.96 1.96 -0.21
C LYS A 100 -7.98 3.08 -0.43
N LEU A 101 -7.45 3.16 -1.63
CA LEU A 101 -6.80 4.35 -2.14
C LEU A 101 -7.83 5.48 -2.38
N LYS A 102 -7.59 6.68 -1.83
CA LYS A 102 -8.37 7.89 -2.16
C LYS A 102 -7.68 8.65 -3.31
N LEU A 103 -7.99 8.23 -4.54
CA LEU A 103 -7.42 8.81 -5.76
C LEU A 103 -7.55 10.35 -5.78
N GLY A 104 -6.49 11.02 -6.26
CA GLY A 104 -6.43 12.48 -6.36
C GLY A 104 -6.30 13.21 -5.02
N ARG A 105 -6.13 12.49 -3.90
CA ARG A 105 -5.92 13.08 -2.58
C ARG A 105 -4.55 12.73 -2.02
N MET A 106 -3.77 13.76 -1.68
CA MET A 106 -2.44 13.63 -1.08
C MET A 106 -2.30 14.62 0.08
N LEU A 107 -1.42 14.31 1.03
CA LEU A 107 -0.97 15.24 2.07
C LEU A 107 0.55 15.17 2.16
N ASN A 108 1.23 16.30 2.00
CA ASN A 108 2.69 16.40 2.12
C ASN A 108 3.44 15.36 1.27
N GLY A 109 2.95 15.08 0.05
CA GLY A 109 3.54 14.07 -0.85
C GLY A 109 3.13 12.63 -0.55
N HIS A 110 2.40 12.37 0.52
CA HIS A 110 1.91 11.04 0.85
C HIS A 110 0.52 10.80 0.30
N GLN A 111 0.31 9.57 -0.18
CA GLN A 111 -0.98 9.12 -0.66
C GLN A 111 -1.95 8.89 0.52
N ILE A 112 -3.18 9.40 0.38
CA ILE A 112 -4.24 9.17 1.38
C ILE A 112 -4.97 7.86 1.07
N TYR A 113 -5.13 7.02 2.09
CA TYR A 113 -5.92 5.80 2.09
C TYR A 113 -7.13 5.93 3.01
N GLY A 114 -8.10 5.04 2.85
CA GLY A 114 -9.20 4.82 3.79
C GLY A 114 -8.97 3.53 4.56
N PHE A 115 -8.95 3.60 5.88
CA PHE A 115 -9.05 2.48 6.81
C PHE A 115 -10.50 2.43 7.31
N GLY A 116 -11.35 1.63 6.66
CA GLY A 116 -12.80 1.69 6.87
C GLY A 116 -13.33 3.10 6.57
N ASN A 117 -13.75 3.81 7.62
CA ASN A 117 -14.26 5.19 7.54
C ASN A 117 -13.22 6.27 7.88
N VAL A 118 -12.02 5.88 8.32
CA VAL A 118 -10.94 6.79 8.74
C VAL A 118 -10.03 7.06 7.56
N SER A 119 -9.65 8.32 7.30
CA SER A 119 -8.58 8.62 6.34
C SER A 119 -7.23 8.39 7.02
N ILE A 120 -6.30 7.72 6.35
CA ILE A 120 -4.95 7.49 6.87
C ILE A 120 -3.88 7.84 5.84
N ILE A 121 -2.67 8.09 6.34
CA ILE A 121 -1.44 8.24 5.56
C ILE A 121 -0.41 7.29 6.15
N ILE A 122 0.34 6.64 5.26
CA ILE A 122 1.42 5.73 5.63
C ILE A 122 2.74 6.42 5.30
N ASP A 123 3.54 6.66 6.33
CA ASP A 123 4.92 7.11 6.22
C ASP A 123 5.82 5.87 6.22
N SER A 124 6.13 5.37 5.03
CA SER A 124 6.97 4.19 4.84
C SER A 124 8.42 4.42 5.24
N LEU A 125 8.90 5.68 5.30
CA LEU A 125 10.27 5.97 5.70
C LEU A 125 10.45 5.78 7.20
N ASN A 126 9.49 6.28 7.98
CA ASN A 126 9.53 6.21 9.44
C ASN A 126 8.74 5.03 10.03
N GLN A 127 8.12 4.20 9.19
CA GLN A 127 7.23 3.10 9.59
C GLN A 127 6.12 3.59 10.53
N LYS A 128 5.47 4.70 10.17
CA LYS A 128 4.40 5.33 10.96
C LYS A 128 3.11 5.44 10.15
N VAL A 129 1.98 5.41 10.85
CA VAL A 129 0.66 5.67 10.26
C VAL A 129 0.00 6.84 10.96
N TYR A 130 -0.54 7.76 10.18
CA TYR A 130 -1.26 8.92 10.68
C TYR A 130 -2.73 8.81 10.29
N ALA A 131 -3.63 9.13 11.22
CA ALA A 131 -5.06 9.18 10.97
C ALA A 131 -5.56 10.62 10.96
N GLN A 132 -6.54 10.88 10.10
CA GLN A 132 -7.27 12.13 10.12
C GLN A 132 -8.33 12.08 11.23
N THR A 133 -8.18 12.95 12.22
CA THR A 133 -9.14 13.17 13.30
C THR A 133 -9.60 14.62 13.26
N GLU A 134 -10.90 14.82 13.06
CA GLU A 134 -11.48 16.16 12.86
C GLU A 134 -10.71 16.93 11.77
N ASP A 135 -9.91 17.93 12.15
CA ASP A 135 -9.09 18.73 11.23
C ASP A 135 -7.57 18.55 11.42
N LYS A 136 -7.15 17.50 12.14
CA LYS A 136 -5.73 17.23 12.42
C LYS A 136 -5.34 15.82 12.01
N TRP A 137 -4.04 15.65 11.75
CA TRP A 137 -3.43 14.35 11.51
C TRP A 137 -2.65 13.93 12.76
N SER A 138 -3.04 12.82 13.38
CA SER A 138 -2.38 12.27 14.57
C SER A 138 -1.67 10.97 14.25
N LEU A 139 -0.52 10.73 14.88
CA LEU A 139 0.16 9.44 14.83
C LEU A 139 -0.71 8.40 15.57
N GLU A 140 -0.98 7.27 14.94
CA GLU A 140 -1.85 6.23 15.49
C GLU A 140 -1.20 4.85 15.44
N SER A 141 -1.68 3.95 16.31
CA SER A 141 -1.42 2.52 16.22
C SER A 141 -2.54 1.81 15.46
N LEU A 142 -2.32 0.55 15.04
CA LEU A 142 -3.38 -0.26 14.40
C LEU A 142 -4.64 -0.35 15.26
N GLN A 143 -4.47 -0.53 16.57
CA GLN A 143 -5.59 -0.54 17.52
C GLN A 143 -6.27 0.83 17.61
N GLY A 144 -5.50 1.93 17.61
CA GLY A 144 -6.05 3.29 17.59
C GLY A 144 -6.90 3.55 16.34
N LEU A 145 -6.49 3.02 15.18
CA LEU A 145 -7.28 3.11 13.95
C LEU A 145 -8.63 2.40 14.05
N LEU A 146 -8.68 1.23 14.71
CA LEU A 146 -9.94 0.52 14.98
C LEU A 146 -10.85 1.33 15.91
N ASP A 147 -10.30 1.89 16.97
CA ASP A 147 -11.06 2.70 17.92
C ASP A 147 -11.65 3.95 17.24
N LEU A 148 -10.86 4.62 16.39
CA LEU A 148 -11.31 5.75 15.58
C LEU A 148 -12.39 5.34 14.58
N HIS A 149 -12.25 4.18 13.94
CA HIS A 149 -13.27 3.65 13.05
C HIS A 149 -14.60 3.44 13.78
N ASN A 150 -14.59 2.83 14.96
CA ASN A 150 -15.78 2.58 15.77
C ASN A 150 -16.44 3.89 16.23
N LYS A 151 -15.65 4.86 16.69
CA LYS A 151 -16.14 6.19 17.10
C LYS A 151 -16.79 6.96 15.94
N SER A 152 -16.29 6.80 14.72
CA SER A 152 -16.82 7.50 13.53
C SER A 152 -18.30 7.22 13.26
N PHE A 153 -18.83 6.07 13.72
CA PHE A 153 -20.24 5.74 13.58
C PHE A 153 -21.14 6.46 14.58
N HIS A 154 -20.63 6.84 15.76
CA HIS A 154 -21.42 7.49 16.80
C HIS A 154 -21.61 8.99 16.55
N LYS A 155 -20.76 9.63 15.72
CA LYS A 155 -20.88 11.04 15.34
C LYS A 155 -21.96 11.31 14.27
N ARG A 156 -22.60 10.27 13.72
CA ARG A 156 -23.63 10.36 12.65
C ARG A 156 -25.06 10.09 13.15
N ARG A 157 -25.28 10.03 14.47
CA ARG A 157 -26.61 9.82 15.08
C ARG A 157 -27.10 11.09 15.74
#